data_AF-A0A1Y1U6F5-F1
#
_entry.id   AF-A0A1Y1U6F5-F1
#
_cell.length_a   1.000
_cell.length_b   1.000
_cell.length_c   1.000
_cell.angle_alpha   90.00
_cell.angle_beta   90.00
_cell.angle_gamma   90.00
#
_symmetry.space_group_name_H-M   'P 1'
#
loop_
_entity.id
_entity.type
_entity.pdbx_description
1 polymer ?
#
loop_
_entity_poly.entity_id
_entity_poly.type
_entity_poly.pdbx_seq_one_letter_code
_entity_poly.pdbx_strand_id
1 'polypeptide(L)'
;MVSSGGQGCMKRVVAFVDVRTAEGDEAGVIFSDMLRSLGARVISRLTDNVTHVIYKSGRQTTLSWWRRQDEETRPFIVGIGWVTKSKEKGEKLDEGAFAVNVEDEDVFSKVSKRERMQEAC
;
A
#
# COMPACT_ATOMS: atom_id res chain seq x y z
N MET A 1 -33.91 12.04 -5.13
CA MET A 1 -32.55 11.88 -5.68
C MET A 1 -32.02 10.58 -5.12
N VAL A 2 -31.97 9.53 -5.94
CA VAL A 2 -31.31 8.28 -5.51
C VAL A 2 -29.81 8.57 -5.57
N SER A 3 -29.18 8.75 -4.42
CA SER A 3 -27.72 8.68 -4.33
C SER A 3 -27.36 7.22 -4.53
N SER A 4 -27.31 6.79 -5.80
CA SER A 4 -26.93 5.44 -6.19
C SER A 4 -25.58 5.15 -5.57
N GLY A 5 -25.60 4.25 -4.58
CA GLY A 5 -24.46 3.93 -3.74
C GLY A 5 -23.25 3.61 -4.61
N GLY A 6 -22.15 4.32 -4.35
CA GLY A 6 -20.87 4.07 -5.00
C GLY A 6 -20.62 2.56 -5.00
N GLN A 7 -20.44 2.02 -6.20
CA GLN A 7 -20.02 0.64 -6.40
C GLN A 7 -18.76 0.46 -5.58
N GLY A 8 -18.90 -0.14 -4.40
CA GLY A 8 -17.74 -0.47 -3.58
C GLY A 8 -17.01 -1.62 -4.26
N CYS A 9 -16.24 -1.29 -5.30
CA CYS A 9 -15.45 -2.24 -6.07
C CYS A 9 -14.43 -2.96 -5.17
N MET A 10 -14.12 -2.38 -4.02
CA MET A 10 -13.22 -2.93 -3.02
C MET A 10 -13.91 -3.49 -1.76
N LYS A 11 -15.21 -3.81 -1.78
CA LYS A 11 -15.97 -4.31 -0.61
C LYS A 11 -15.39 -5.55 0.09
N ARG A 12 -14.57 -6.35 -0.60
CA ARG A 12 -13.90 -7.55 -0.06
C ARG A 12 -12.41 -7.34 0.25
N VAL A 13 -11.93 -6.11 0.11
CA VAL A 13 -10.53 -5.76 0.37
C VAL A 13 -10.38 -5.37 1.84
N VAL A 14 -9.47 -6.04 2.53
CA VAL A 14 -8.99 -5.65 3.85
C VAL A 14 -7.58 -5.12 3.65
N ALA A 15 -7.46 -3.80 3.62
CA ALA A 15 -6.22 -3.12 3.30
C ALA A 15 -5.49 -2.66 4.56
N PHE A 16 -4.19 -2.90 4.58
CA PHE A 16 -3.24 -2.23 5.48
C PHE A 16 -2.41 -1.24 4.66
N VAL A 17 -2.24 -0.02 5.15
CA VAL A 17 -1.52 1.04 4.42
C VAL A 17 -0.27 1.42 5.19
N ASP A 18 0.89 1.24 4.58
CA ASP A 18 2.19 1.68 5.09
C ASP A 18 2.93 2.43 4.00
N VAL A 19 2.53 3.69 3.86
CA VAL A 19 3.07 4.64 2.89
C VAL A 19 3.73 5.76 3.67
N ARG A 20 5.02 5.95 3.45
CA ARG A 20 5.79 7.02 4.08
C ARG A 20 6.47 7.91 3.06
N THR A 21 6.79 9.12 3.49
CA THR A 21 7.68 10.01 2.75
C THR A 21 9.12 9.49 2.84
N ALA A 22 10.01 10.00 1.98
CA ALA A 22 11.44 9.70 2.06
C ALA A 22 12.06 10.13 3.41
N GLU A 23 11.45 11.10 4.09
CA GLU A 23 11.86 11.58 5.42
C GLU A 23 11.30 10.69 6.55
N GLY A 24 10.37 9.78 6.24
CA GLY A 24 9.80 8.80 7.17
C GLY A 24 8.42 9.16 7.72
N ASP A 25 7.85 10.31 7.32
CA ASP A 25 6.53 10.76 7.75
C ASP A 25 5.40 9.91 7.18
N GLU A 26 4.31 9.81 7.93
CA GLU A 26 3.16 8.99 7.57
C GLU A 26 2.29 9.68 6.51
N ALA A 27 2.38 9.22 5.26
CA ALA A 27 1.60 9.72 4.12
C ALA A 27 0.42 8.80 3.74
N GLY A 28 0.26 7.68 4.45
CA GLY A 28 -0.77 6.65 4.20
C GLY A 28 -2.23 7.09 4.45
N VAL A 29 -2.46 8.19 5.16
CA VAL A 29 -3.81 8.61 5.57
C VAL A 29 -4.70 8.91 4.37
N ILE A 30 -4.17 9.61 3.35
CA ILE A 30 -4.93 9.99 2.16
C ILE A 30 -5.35 8.73 1.37
N PHE A 31 -4.45 7.75 1.24
CA PHE A 31 -4.74 6.48 0.57
C PHE A 31 -5.74 5.62 1.35
N SER A 32 -5.67 5.69 2.69
CA SER A 32 -6.64 5.02 3.56
C SER A 32 -8.05 5.58 3.39
N ASP A 33 -8.20 6.89 3.20
CA ASP A 33 -9.50 7.50 2.94
C ASP A 33 -10.04 7.12 1.56
N MET A 34 -9.19 7.15 0.53
CA MET A 34 -9.55 6.71 -0.82
C MET A 34 -10.08 5.27 -0.85
N LEU A 35 -9.38 4.35 -0.18
CA LEU A 35 -9.80 2.95 -0.07
C LEU A 35 -11.15 2.79 0.62
N ARG A 36 -11.37 3.52 1.73
CA ARG A 36 -12.66 3.52 2.44
C ARG A 36 -13.79 4.05 1.56
N SER A 37 -13.53 5.11 0.78
CA SER A 37 -14.48 5.65 -0.19
C SER A 37 -14.86 4.64 -1.29
N LEU A 38 -13.98 3.69 -1.61
CA LEU A 38 -14.24 2.59 -2.55
C LEU A 38 -14.84 1.35 -1.87
N GLY A 39 -15.20 1.45 -0.60
CA GLY A 39 -15.82 0.39 0.19
C GLY A 39 -14.84 -0.63 0.78
N ALA A 40 -13.53 -0.40 0.72
CA ALA A 40 -12.54 -1.26 1.37
C ALA A 40 -12.55 -1.09 2.89
N ARG A 41 -12.20 -2.16 3.61
CA ARG A 41 -11.95 -2.11 5.05
C ARG A 41 -10.48 -1.81 5.29
N VAL A 42 -10.16 -0.62 5.79
CA VAL A 42 -8.78 -0.25 6.12
C VAL A 42 -8.51 -0.53 7.60
N ILE A 43 -7.45 -1.27 7.90
CA ILE A 43 -7.03 -1.59 9.26
C ILE A 43 -5.67 -0.97 9.58
N SER A 44 -5.46 -0.62 10.85
CA SER A 44 -4.26 0.05 11.35
C SER A 44 -3.17 -0.89 11.84
N ARG A 45 -3.42 -2.21 11.85
CA ARG A 45 -2.48 -3.23 12.30
C ARG A 45 -2.47 -4.39 11.31
N LEU A 46 -1.29 -4.97 11.10
CA LEU A 46 -1.14 -6.21 10.34
C LEU A 46 -1.75 -7.36 11.14
N THR A 47 -2.75 -8.01 10.55
CA THR A 47 -3.47 -9.17 11.11
C THR A 47 -3.67 -10.20 10.01
N ASP A 48 -3.99 -11.44 10.36
CA ASP A 48 -4.22 -12.53 9.38
C ASP A 48 -5.39 -12.28 8.42
N ASN A 49 -6.24 -11.30 8.73
CA ASN A 49 -7.35 -10.90 7.86
C ASN A 49 -6.96 -9.88 6.79
N VAL A 50 -5.71 -9.42 6.75
CA VAL A 50 -5.22 -8.51 5.72
C VAL A 50 -5.18 -9.26 4.39
N THR A 51 -5.78 -8.68 3.37
CA THR A 51 -5.71 -9.23 2.01
C THR A 51 -4.81 -8.39 1.11
N HIS A 52 -4.65 -7.09 1.41
CA HIS A 52 -3.84 -6.17 0.62
C HIS A 52 -2.97 -5.29 1.52
N VAL A 53 -1.70 -5.16 1.17
CA VAL A 53 -0.73 -4.26 1.82
C VAL A 53 -0.35 -3.19 0.80
N ILE A 54 -0.69 -1.94 1.11
CA ILE A 54 -0.37 -0.80 0.25
C ILE A 54 0.95 -0.24 0.79
N TYR A 55 2.01 -0.41 0.01
CA TYR A 55 3.37 -0.15 0.44
C TYR A 55 4.05 0.91 -0.43
N LYS A 56 4.73 1.86 0.21
CA LYS A 56 5.69 2.77 -0.44
C LYS A 56 6.61 3.35 0.62
N SER A 57 7.92 3.03 0.54
CA SER A 57 8.91 3.49 1.52
C SER A 57 8.49 3.21 2.97
N GLY A 58 7.74 2.12 3.20
CA GLY A 58 7.15 1.77 4.49
C GLY A 58 8.19 1.23 5.47
N ARG A 59 7.70 0.68 6.59
CA ARG A 59 8.56 0.09 7.62
C ARG A 59 9.07 -1.28 7.18
N GLN A 60 10.33 -1.58 7.49
CA GLN A 60 10.89 -2.92 7.31
C GLN A 60 10.08 -4.00 8.04
N THR A 61 9.49 -3.65 9.19
CA THR A 61 8.63 -4.56 9.97
C THR A 61 7.43 -5.06 9.18
N THR A 62 6.88 -4.23 8.29
CA THR A 62 5.76 -4.58 7.41
C THR A 62 6.20 -5.65 6.41
N LEU A 63 7.37 -5.48 5.80
CA LEU A 63 7.94 -6.46 4.88
C LEU A 63 8.34 -7.75 5.58
N SER A 64 8.96 -7.67 6.77
CA SER A 64 9.30 -8.84 7.59
C SER A 64 8.07 -9.61 8.05
N TRP A 65 6.94 -8.96 8.31
CA TRP A 65 5.67 -9.64 8.58
C TRP A 65 5.11 -10.32 7.33
N TRP A 66 5.15 -9.64 6.19
CA TRP A 66 4.66 -10.17 4.91
C TRP A 66 5.44 -11.41 4.45
N ARG A 67 6.78 -11.37 4.53
CA ARG A 67 7.66 -12.50 4.17
C ARG A 67 7.44 -13.75 5.04
N ARG A 68 6.87 -13.60 6.24
CA ARG A 68 6.57 -14.72 7.15
C ARG A 68 5.21 -15.37 6.88
N GLN A 69 4.39 -14.80 6.00
CA GLN A 69 3.10 -15.39 5.65
C GLN A 69 3.29 -16.55 4.67
N ASP A 70 2.52 -17.62 4.86
CA ASP A 70 2.42 -18.74 3.93
C ASP A 70 1.98 -18.27 2.55
N GLU A 71 2.46 -18.93 1.50
CA GLU A 71 2.17 -18.52 0.11
C GLU A 71 0.66 -18.53 -0.21
N GLU A 72 -0.12 -19.40 0.43
CA GLU A 72 -1.57 -19.50 0.24
C GLU A 72 -2.34 -18.33 0.89
N THR A 73 -1.85 -17.81 2.02
CA THR A 73 -2.51 -16.74 2.79
C THR A 73 -1.83 -15.39 2.67
N ARG A 74 -0.73 -15.32 1.91
CA ARG A 74 0.08 -14.12 1.75
C ARG A 74 -0.75 -13.01 1.12
N PRO A 75 -0.88 -11.84 1.77
CA PRO A 75 -1.61 -10.72 1.19
C PRO A 75 -0.88 -10.15 -0.02
N PHE A 76 -1.62 -9.54 -0.94
CA PHE A 76 -1.05 -8.84 -2.09
C PHE A 76 -0.35 -7.57 -1.63
N ILE A 77 0.93 -7.42 -1.95
CA ILE A 77 1.66 -6.18 -1.70
C ILE A 77 1.67 -5.31 -2.96
N VAL A 78 1.03 -4.15 -2.89
CA VAL A 78 0.79 -3.26 -4.03
C VAL A 78 1.24 -1.83 -3.75
N GLY A 79 1.60 -1.11 -4.80
CA GLY A 79 2.01 0.28 -4.70
C GLY A 79 0.82 1.25 -4.62
N ILE A 80 1.10 2.52 -4.31
CA ILE A 80 0.08 3.59 -4.28
C ILE A 80 -0.68 3.77 -5.61
N GLY A 81 -0.07 3.37 -6.72
CA GLY A 81 -0.67 3.44 -8.06
C GLY A 81 -1.93 2.59 -8.19
N TRP A 82 -1.99 1.45 -7.50
CA TRP A 82 -3.17 0.60 -7.51
C TRP A 82 -4.39 1.32 -6.92
N VAL A 83 -4.18 2.04 -5.80
CA VAL A 83 -5.24 2.80 -5.12
C VAL A 83 -5.73 3.96 -5.99
N THR A 84 -4.80 4.76 -6.51
CA THR A 84 -5.15 5.94 -7.32
C THR A 84 -5.87 5.53 -8.60
N LYS A 85 -5.34 4.53 -9.33
CA LYS A 85 -5.94 4.07 -10.59
C LYS A 85 -7.28 3.37 -10.38
N SER A 86 -7.42 2.59 -9.30
CA SER A 86 -8.70 1.97 -8.96
C SER A 86 -9.76 3.02 -8.61
N LYS A 87 -9.37 4.12 -7.95
CA LYS A 87 -10.27 5.24 -7.68
C LYS A 87 -10.68 5.96 -8.96
N GLU A 88 -9.72 6.24 -9.86
CA GLU A 88 -9.98 6.90 -11.14
C GLU A 88 -10.97 6.10 -12.01
N LYS A 89 -10.82 4.77 -12.04
CA LYS A 89 -11.69 3.89 -12.83
C LYS A 89 -12.96 3.45 -12.11
N GLY A 90 -13.01 3.60 -10.79
CA GLY A 90 -14.13 3.13 -9.96
C GLY A 90 -14.23 1.60 -9.87
N GLU A 91 -13.15 0.87 -10.15
CA GLU A 91 -13.11 -0.59 -10.20
C GLU A 91 -11.90 -1.14 -9.44
N LYS A 92 -11.94 -2.42 -9.06
CA LYS A 92 -10.78 -3.09 -8.46
C LYS A 92 -9.87 -3.54 -9.58
N LEU A 93 -8.71 -2.90 -9.70
CA LEU A 93 -7.70 -3.27 -10.70
C LEU A 93 -6.91 -4.50 -10.28
N ASP A 94 -6.27 -5.12 -11.27
CA ASP A 94 -5.34 -6.23 -11.06
C ASP A 94 -4.18 -5.80 -10.15
N GLU A 95 -3.99 -6.54 -9.06
CA GLU A 95 -2.96 -6.32 -8.07
C GLU A 95 -1.56 -6.58 -8.63
N GLY A 96 -1.42 -7.54 -9.55
CA GLY A 96 -0.16 -7.92 -10.18
C GLY A 96 0.48 -6.80 -10.99
N ALA A 97 -0.32 -6.03 -11.72
CA ALA A 97 0.13 -4.85 -12.48
C ALA A 97 0.77 -3.75 -11.61
N PHE A 98 0.50 -3.76 -10.30
CA PHE A 98 1.01 -2.79 -9.34
C PHE A 98 1.75 -3.45 -8.18
N ALA A 99 2.17 -4.71 -8.35
CA ALA A 99 2.87 -5.46 -7.33
C ALA A 99 4.21 -4.79 -6.99
N VAL A 100 4.49 -4.67 -5.70
CA VAL A 100 5.77 -4.11 -5.22
C VAL A 100 6.77 -5.25 -5.12
N ASN A 101 7.93 -5.11 -5.80
CA ASN A 101 9.01 -6.04 -5.57
C ASN A 101 9.68 -5.75 -4.21
N VAL A 102 9.42 -6.63 -3.27
CA VAL A 102 9.86 -6.51 -1.87
C VAL A 102 11.37 -6.74 -1.72
N GLU A 103 12.00 -7.39 -2.70
CA GLU A 103 13.45 -7.62 -2.72
C GLU A 103 14.21 -6.37 -3.17
N ASP A 104 13.69 -5.64 -4.16
CA ASP A 104 14.30 -4.41 -4.68
C ASP A 104 14.08 -3.18 -3.78
N GLU A 105 12.94 -3.05 -3.11
CA GLU A 105 12.64 -1.91 -2.23
C GLU A 105 13.57 -1.84 -1.00
N ASP A 106 14.08 -2.98 -0.50
CA ASP A 106 15.09 -3.01 0.57
C ASP A 106 16.41 -2.37 0.11
N VAL A 107 16.74 -2.56 -1.17
CA VAL A 107 17.92 -2.00 -1.82
C VAL A 107 17.73 -0.51 -2.09
N PHE A 108 16.57 -0.11 -2.64
CA PHE A 108 16.31 1.29 -3.00
C PHE A 108 16.21 2.20 -1.77
N SER A 109 15.59 1.74 -0.69
CA SER A 109 15.52 2.48 0.59
C SER A 109 16.91 2.74 1.21
N LYS A 110 17.90 1.89 0.92
CA LYS A 110 19.30 2.09 1.34
C LYS A 110 20.06 3.07 0.43
N VAL A 111 19.72 3.13 -0.86
CA VAL A 111 20.34 4.04 -1.83
C VAL A 111 19.85 5.48 -1.61
N SER A 112 18.53 5.68 -1.45
CA SER A 112 17.96 7.03 -1.26
C SER A 112 18.39 7.74 0.03
N LYS A 113 18.94 6.99 1.01
CA LYS A 113 19.50 7.55 2.25
C LYS A 113 20.99 7.92 2.15
N ARG A 114 21.69 7.47 1.10
CA ARG A 114 23.13 7.73 0.90
C ARG A 114 23.44 8.98 0.08
N GLU A 115 22.48 9.54 -0.67
CA GLU A 115 22.68 10.71 -1.54
C GLU A 115 22.28 12.06 -0.91
N ARG A 116 22.52 12.26 0.40
CA ARG A 116 22.36 13.57 1.07
C ARG A 116 23.63 14.09 1.75
N MET A 117 24.82 13.74 1.24
CA MET A 117 26.10 14.34 1.68
C MET A 117 27.13 14.48 0.54
N GLN A 118 26.80 15.31 -0.43
CA GLN A 118 27.71 16.02 -1.35
C GLN A 118 26.78 16.99 -2.07
N GLU A 119 26.61 18.23 -1.61
CA GLU A 119 27.50 19.35 -1.94
C GLU A 119 27.59 20.32 -0.75
N ALA A 120 28.75 20.33 -0.09
CA ALA A 120 29.20 21.41 0.79
C ALA A 120 30.73 21.41 0.78
N CYS A 121 31.30 21.94 -0.30
CA CYS A 121 32.61 22.60 -0.34
C CYS A 121 32.67 23.49 -1.58
#